data_AF-Q63ZS7-F1
#
_entry.id   AF-Q63ZS7-F1
#
_cell.length_a   1.000
_cell.length_b   1.000
_cell.length_c   1.000
_cell.angle_alpha   90.00
_cell.angle_beta   90.00
_cell.angle_gamma   90.00
#
_symmetry.space_group_name_H-M   'P 1'
#
loop_
_entity.id
_entity.type
_entity.pdbx_description
1 polymer ?
#
loop_
_entity_poly.entity_id
_entity_poly.type
_entity_poly.pdbx_seq_one_letter_code
_entity_poly.pdbx_strand_id
1 'polypeptide(L)'
;MLSQDSFYRILTQEQKSKALKGQFNFDHPDAFDNELILKTLKEIMEGKTVQIPVYDFVSHSRKEETVAVYPADVVLFEGILAFYMQEIRDMFQMKLFVDTDADTRLSRRVLRDINERGRDLEQVLTQYITFVKPAFDEFCLPTKKYADVIIPRGADNVVAINLIVQHIQDILNGGLTKRQTNGYTNGFTSPRTRHPSDSNSSRPH
;
A
#
# COMPACT_ATOMS: atom_id res chain seq x y z
N MET A 1 -8.51 1.27 -6.51
CA MET A 1 -7.14 1.64 -6.07
C MET A 1 -7.14 3.14 -5.85
N LEU A 2 -6.50 3.60 -4.78
CA LEU A 2 -6.42 5.00 -4.37
C LEU A 2 -4.95 5.38 -4.24
N SER A 3 -4.59 6.52 -4.81
CA SER A 3 -3.23 7.06 -4.73
C SER A 3 -3.19 8.20 -3.73
N GLN A 4 -2.18 8.23 -2.86
CA GLN A 4 -1.94 9.35 -1.95
C GLN A 4 -1.67 10.66 -2.71
N ASP A 5 -1.09 10.58 -3.92
CA ASP A 5 -0.79 11.74 -4.75
C ASP A 5 -2.05 12.50 -5.20
N SER A 6 -3.20 11.83 -5.29
CA SER A 6 -4.49 12.50 -5.51
C SER A 6 -4.78 13.56 -4.44
N PHE A 7 -4.27 13.35 -3.23
CA PHE A 7 -4.56 14.14 -2.04
C PHE A 7 -3.48 15.20 -1.74
N TYR A 8 -2.66 15.58 -2.71
CA TYR A 8 -1.85 16.78 -2.56
C TYR A 8 -2.71 18.00 -2.24
N ARG A 9 -2.21 18.88 -1.35
CA ARG A 9 -2.87 20.13 -0.98
C ARG A 9 -2.90 21.09 -2.16
N ILE A 10 -3.90 21.98 -2.13
CA ILE A 10 -3.94 23.13 -3.03
C ILE A 10 -2.85 24.10 -2.57
N LEU A 11 -1.89 24.36 -3.45
CA LEU A 11 -0.78 25.26 -3.18
C LEU A 11 -1.21 26.73 -3.25
N THR A 12 -0.66 27.56 -2.35
CA THR A 12 -0.75 29.01 -2.46
C THR A 12 0.03 29.52 -3.69
N GLN A 13 -0.21 30.77 -4.09
CA GLN A 13 0.49 31.35 -5.24
C GLN A 13 2.02 31.35 -5.07
N GLU A 14 2.50 31.60 -3.85
CA GLU A 14 3.93 31.53 -3.53
C GLU A 14 4.48 30.11 -3.63
N GLN A 15 3.76 29.12 -3.08
CA GLN A 15 4.14 27.72 -3.15
C GLN A 15 4.15 27.19 -4.59
N LYS A 16 3.18 27.58 -5.42
CA LYS A 16 3.17 27.26 -6.85
C LYS A 16 4.41 27.82 -7.57
N SER A 17 4.78 29.07 -7.28
CA SER A 17 6.00 29.67 -7.85
C SER A 17 7.26 28.89 -7.48
N LYS A 18 7.36 28.43 -6.22
CA LYS A 18 8.45 27.53 -5.77
C LYS A 18 8.38 26.17 -6.47
N ALA A 19 7.21 25.57 -6.59
CA ALA A 19 7.01 24.26 -7.23
C ALA A 19 7.44 24.25 -8.71
N LEU A 20 7.08 25.28 -9.47
CA LEU A 20 7.50 25.43 -10.87
C LEU A 20 9.03 25.49 -11.02
N LYS A 21 9.71 26.06 -10.03
CA LYS A 21 11.19 26.10 -9.95
C LYS A 21 11.80 24.83 -9.34
N GLY A 22 10.99 23.85 -8.93
CA GLY A 22 11.46 22.63 -8.25
C GLY A 22 11.90 22.85 -6.80
N GLN A 23 11.48 23.96 -6.19
CA GLN A 23 11.88 24.43 -4.86
C GLN A 23 10.78 24.20 -3.79
N PHE A 24 9.81 23.34 -4.07
CA PHE A 24 8.77 22.94 -3.13
C PHE A 24 8.93 21.45 -2.79
N ASN A 25 8.85 21.13 -1.50
CA ASN A 25 8.99 19.76 -1.01
C ASN A 25 7.65 19.02 -1.06
N PHE A 26 7.41 18.31 -2.16
CA PHE A 26 6.24 17.44 -2.34
C PHE A 26 6.34 16.11 -1.58
N ASP A 27 7.50 15.80 -1.01
CA ASP A 27 7.75 14.56 -0.27
C ASP A 27 7.61 14.76 1.26
N HIS A 28 7.34 16.00 1.70
CA HIS A 28 7.05 16.32 3.11
C HIS A 28 5.60 15.96 3.48
N PRO A 29 5.32 15.44 4.70
CA PRO A 29 3.96 15.12 5.15
C PRO A 29 2.95 16.25 5.00
N ASP A 30 3.38 17.50 5.19
CA ASP A 30 2.53 18.70 5.06
C ASP A 30 2.10 19.00 3.62
N ALA A 31 2.73 18.41 2.61
CA ALA A 31 2.29 18.54 1.22
C ALA A 31 0.93 17.85 0.99
N PHE A 32 0.57 16.90 1.85
CA PHE A 32 -0.65 16.09 1.73
C PHE A 32 -1.79 16.63 2.59
N ASP A 33 -3.01 16.47 2.07
CA ASP A 33 -4.26 16.77 2.73
C ASP A 33 -4.68 15.56 3.59
N ASN A 34 -3.97 15.37 4.71
CA ASN A 34 -4.14 14.20 5.59
C ASN A 34 -5.55 14.11 6.19
N GLU A 35 -6.21 15.26 6.42
CA GLU A 35 -7.61 15.31 6.86
C GLU A 35 -8.54 14.74 5.80
N LEU A 36 -8.35 15.13 4.53
CA LEU A 36 -9.12 14.58 3.41
C LEU A 36 -8.86 13.08 3.23
N ILE A 37 -7.60 12.63 3.29
CA ILE A 37 -7.27 11.20 3.22
C ILE A 37 -8.02 10.42 4.30
N LEU A 38 -7.90 10.86 5.56
CA LEU A 38 -8.53 10.20 6.71
C LEU A 38 -10.05 10.14 6.56
N LYS A 39 -10.68 11.27 6.18
CA LYS A 39 -12.12 11.34 5.96
C LYS A 39 -12.55 10.38 4.85
N THR A 40 -11.88 10.41 3.70
CA THR A 40 -12.20 9.57 2.55
C THR A 40 -12.08 8.08 2.89
N LEU A 41 -10.99 7.68 3.56
CA LEU A 41 -10.81 6.27 3.96
C LEU A 41 -11.90 5.83 4.95
N LYS A 42 -12.33 6.70 5.88
CA LYS A 42 -13.42 6.38 6.81
C LYS A 42 -14.74 6.17 6.08
N GLU A 43 -15.08 7.07 5.15
CA GLU A 43 -16.29 6.95 4.33
C GLU A 43 -16.29 5.67 3.49
N ILE A 44 -15.13 5.27 2.95
CA ILE A 44 -15.00 4.00 2.21
C ILE A 44 -15.24 2.80 3.14
N MET A 45 -14.68 2.80 4.35
CA MET A 45 -14.91 1.72 5.33
C MET A 45 -16.37 1.63 5.77
N GLU A 46 -17.11 2.74 5.71
CA GLU A 46 -18.56 2.79 5.97
C GLU A 46 -19.40 2.36 4.75
N GLY A 47 -18.77 1.95 3.65
CA GLY A 47 -19.46 1.52 2.42
C GLY A 47 -20.11 2.67 1.66
N LYS A 48 -19.59 3.90 1.78
CA LYS A 48 -20.07 5.06 1.03
C LYS A 48 -19.33 5.22 -0.29
N THR A 49 -20.04 5.73 -1.30
CA THR A 49 -19.40 6.25 -2.52
C THR A 49 -18.68 7.55 -2.19
N VAL A 50 -17.40 7.65 -2.56
CA VAL A 50 -16.56 8.83 -2.32
C VAL A 50 -16.11 9.47 -3.63
N GLN A 51 -15.79 10.76 -3.58
CA GLN A 51 -15.22 11.50 -4.71
C GLN A 51 -13.74 11.75 -4.46
N ILE A 52 -12.89 11.25 -5.35
CA ILE A 52 -11.44 11.36 -5.25
C ILE A 52 -10.95 12.51 -6.12
N PRO A 53 -10.15 13.44 -5.57
CA PRO A 53 -9.54 14.50 -6.36
C PRO A 53 -8.58 13.97 -7.43
N VAL A 54 -8.55 14.64 -8.59
CA VAL A 54 -7.53 14.41 -9.62
C VAL A 54 -6.44 15.48 -9.49
N TYR A 55 -5.20 15.04 -9.28
CA TYR A 55 -4.04 15.94 -9.20
C TYR A 55 -3.29 15.97 -10.53
N ASP A 56 -2.96 17.18 -10.99
CA ASP A 56 -2.14 17.41 -12.17
C ASP A 56 -0.73 17.83 -11.76
N PHE A 57 0.23 16.96 -12.05
CA PHE A 57 1.65 17.15 -11.74
C PHE A 57 2.33 18.21 -12.62
N VAL A 58 1.76 18.54 -13.79
CA VAL A 58 2.31 19.55 -14.70
C VAL A 58 1.95 20.95 -14.20
N SER A 59 0.69 21.16 -13.82
CA SER A 59 0.22 22.44 -13.28
C SER A 59 0.40 22.58 -11.76
N HIS A 60 0.82 21.52 -11.07
CA HIS A 60 0.92 21.44 -9.60
C HIS A 60 -0.40 21.85 -8.92
N SER A 61 -1.52 21.34 -9.41
CA SER A 61 -2.85 21.70 -8.92
C SER A 61 -3.85 20.57 -9.00
N ARG A 62 -4.90 20.67 -8.18
CA ARG A 62 -6.07 19.82 -8.23
C ARG A 62 -6.99 20.29 -9.35
N LYS A 63 -7.47 19.38 -10.18
CA LYS A 63 -8.47 19.68 -11.20
C LYS A 63 -9.87 19.81 -10.60
N GLU A 64 -10.80 20.42 -11.34
CA GLU A 64 -12.22 20.49 -10.95
C GLU A 64 -12.90 19.12 -11.02
N GLU A 65 -12.44 18.26 -11.93
CA GLU A 65 -12.93 16.89 -12.08
C GLU A 65 -12.51 16.01 -10.89
N THR A 66 -13.42 15.10 -10.51
CA THR A 66 -13.19 14.09 -9.48
C THR A 66 -13.55 12.72 -10.01
N VAL A 67 -12.97 11.68 -9.42
CA VAL A 67 -13.25 10.29 -9.77
C VAL A 67 -14.12 9.68 -8.68
N ALA A 68 -15.31 9.22 -9.06
CA ALA A 68 -16.19 8.50 -8.14
C ALA A 68 -15.64 7.10 -7.86
N VAL A 69 -15.47 6.78 -6.58
CA VAL A 69 -15.11 5.44 -6.11
C VAL A 69 -16.30 4.86 -5.36
N TYR A 70 -16.88 3.82 -5.95
CA TYR A 70 -17.99 3.06 -5.36
C TYR A 70 -17.47 2.10 -4.29
N PRO A 71 -18.35 1.64 -3.37
CA PRO A 71 -17.99 0.66 -2.36
C PRO A 71 -17.34 -0.58 -2.98
N ALA A 72 -16.27 -1.07 -2.36
CA ALA A 72 -15.49 -2.20 -2.83
C ALA A 72 -15.11 -3.10 -1.66
N ASP A 73 -15.06 -4.41 -1.90
CA ASP A 73 -14.66 -5.40 -0.88
C ASP A 73 -13.17 -5.28 -0.50
N VAL A 74 -12.33 -4.84 -1.45
CA VAL A 74 -10.89 -4.64 -1.25
C VAL A 74 -10.47 -3.30 -1.84
N VAL A 75 -9.73 -2.53 -1.03
CA VAL A 75 -9.21 -1.22 -1.39
C VAL A 75 -7.70 -1.22 -1.23
N LEU A 76 -7.00 -0.97 -2.32
CA LEU A 76 -5.56 -0.72 -2.32
C LEU A 76 -5.34 0.79 -2.19
N PHE A 77 -4.73 1.23 -1.10
CA PHE A 77 -4.25 2.59 -0.90
C PHE A 77 -2.72 2.57 -0.99
N GLU A 78 -2.16 3.36 -1.91
CA GLU A 78 -0.72 3.44 -2.15
C GLU A 78 -0.21 4.87 -1.98
N GLY A 79 1.04 5.03 -1.54
CA GLY A 79 1.67 6.33 -1.39
C GLY A 79 2.99 6.28 -0.63
N ILE A 80 3.84 7.26 -0.86
CA ILE A 80 5.17 7.37 -0.23
C ILE A 80 5.10 7.55 1.30
N LEU A 81 3.99 8.07 1.83
CA LEU A 81 3.76 8.33 3.25
C LEU A 81 2.49 7.66 3.76
N ALA A 82 2.02 6.58 3.12
CA ALA A 82 0.80 5.88 3.50
C ALA A 82 0.80 5.42 4.97
N PHE A 83 1.97 5.08 5.53
CA PHE A 83 2.12 4.61 6.91
C PHE A 83 2.60 5.70 7.88
N TYR A 84 2.72 6.95 7.45
CA TYR A 84 3.26 8.03 8.27
C TYR A 84 2.32 8.40 9.42
N MET A 85 1.08 8.79 9.09
CA MET A 85 0.07 9.17 10.09
C MET A 85 -0.52 7.92 10.74
N GLN A 86 -0.46 7.85 12.08
CA GLN A 86 -0.93 6.68 12.83
C GLN A 86 -2.39 6.37 12.58
N GLU A 87 -3.25 7.38 12.57
CA GLU A 87 -4.69 7.21 12.36
C GLU A 87 -5.03 6.55 11.02
N ILE A 88 -4.31 6.89 9.95
CA ILE A 88 -4.46 6.26 8.63
C ILE A 88 -3.87 4.84 8.66
N ARG A 89 -2.68 4.67 9.23
CA ARG A 89 -1.98 3.38 9.31
C ARG A 89 -2.78 2.31 10.04
N ASP A 90 -3.49 2.70 11.09
CA ASP A 90 -4.29 1.81 11.93
C ASP A 90 -5.58 1.32 11.20
N MET A 91 -5.96 1.95 10.09
CA MET A 91 -7.10 1.53 9.26
C MET A 91 -6.79 0.37 8.31
N PHE A 92 -5.51 0.09 8.04
CA PHE A 92 -5.11 -0.95 7.10
C PHE A 92 -5.06 -2.33 7.76
N GLN A 93 -5.76 -3.31 7.19
CA GLN A 93 -5.73 -4.70 7.64
C GLN A 93 -4.46 -5.44 7.21
N MET A 94 -3.82 -4.98 6.12
CA MET A 94 -2.55 -5.51 5.61
C MET A 94 -1.68 -4.35 5.10
N LYS A 95 -0.42 -4.30 5.52
CA LYS A 95 0.53 -3.24 5.18
C LYS A 95 1.71 -3.80 4.40
N LEU A 96 1.84 -3.36 3.15
CA LEU A 96 2.90 -3.78 2.23
C LEU A 96 3.89 -2.64 2.01
N PHE A 97 5.20 -2.92 2.14
CA PHE A 97 6.25 -1.96 1.79
C PHE A 97 7.07 -2.48 0.61
N VAL A 98 7.06 -1.76 -0.50
CA VAL A 98 7.87 -2.11 -1.68
C VAL A 98 9.28 -1.56 -1.49
N ASP A 99 10.24 -2.46 -1.35
CA ASP A 99 11.63 -2.13 -1.07
C ASP A 99 12.46 -2.23 -2.34
N THR A 100 13.09 -1.11 -2.72
CA THR A 100 13.94 -1.01 -3.89
C THR A 100 15.04 0.00 -3.62
N ASP A 101 16.25 -0.31 -4.06
CA ASP A 101 17.43 0.51 -3.82
C ASP A 101 17.25 1.94 -4.36
N ALA A 102 17.85 2.90 -3.66
CA ALA A 102 17.63 4.33 -3.92
C ALA A 102 18.10 4.77 -5.31
N ASP A 103 19.20 4.18 -5.80
CA ASP A 103 19.76 4.40 -7.14
C ASP A 103 18.84 3.85 -8.24
N THR A 104 18.29 2.65 -8.04
CA THR A 104 17.32 2.04 -8.96
C THR A 104 16.04 2.88 -9.03
N ARG A 105 15.55 3.35 -7.87
CA ARG A 105 14.40 4.26 -7.81
C ARG A 105 14.69 5.60 -8.48
N LEU A 106 15.87 6.17 -8.26
CA LEU A 106 16.29 7.43 -8.90
C LEU A 106 16.35 7.26 -10.42
N SER A 107 16.98 6.20 -10.93
CA SER A 107 17.04 5.92 -12.37
C SER A 107 15.65 5.83 -12.99
N ARG A 108 14.72 5.10 -12.35
CA ARG A 108 13.32 5.00 -12.79
C ARG A 108 12.62 6.35 -12.76
N ARG A 109 12.83 7.14 -11.70
CA ARG A 109 12.26 8.49 -11.55
C ARG A 109 12.74 9.44 -12.63
N VAL A 110 14.03 9.48 -12.92
CA VAL A 110 14.61 10.35 -13.95
C VAL A 110 13.97 10.08 -15.31
N LEU A 111 13.91 8.80 -15.72
CA LEU A 111 13.29 8.43 -16.99
C LEU A 111 11.81 8.83 -17.05
N ARG A 112 11.05 8.58 -15.98
CA ARG A 112 9.63 8.92 -15.90
C ARG A 112 9.40 10.43 -15.95
N ASP A 113 10.09 11.18 -15.10
CA ASP A 113 9.84 12.62 -14.95
C ASP A 113 10.25 13.41 -16.22
N ILE A 114 11.27 12.96 -16.97
CA ILE A 114 11.62 13.54 -18.27
C ILE A 114 10.57 13.18 -19.33
N ASN A 115 10.27 11.89 -19.50
CA ASN A 115 9.43 11.42 -20.61
C ASN A 115 7.93 11.73 -20.44
N GLU A 116 7.42 11.69 -19.21
CA GLU A 116 5.98 11.79 -18.93
C GLU A 116 5.57 13.15 -18.36
N ARG A 117 6.49 13.86 -17.69
CA ARG A 117 6.21 15.13 -16.99
C ARG A 117 6.93 16.34 -17.61
N GLY A 118 7.75 16.14 -18.64
CA GLY A 118 8.45 17.20 -19.36
C GLY A 118 9.45 17.98 -18.50
N ARG A 119 10.06 17.32 -17.50
CA ARG A 119 11.01 17.95 -16.57
C ARG A 119 12.43 17.90 -17.15
N ASP A 120 13.23 18.91 -16.82
CA ASP A 120 14.66 18.93 -17.16
C ASP A 120 15.48 18.01 -16.23
N LEU A 121 16.54 17.39 -16.75
CA LEU A 121 17.38 16.45 -16.01
C LEU A 121 18.03 17.11 -14.78
N GLU A 122 18.62 18.29 -14.93
CA GLU A 122 19.29 18.99 -13.82
C GLU A 122 18.27 19.36 -12.74
N GLN A 123 17.08 19.78 -13.15
CA GLN A 123 15.99 20.09 -12.22
C GLN A 123 15.54 18.84 -11.44
N VAL A 124 15.40 17.69 -12.10
CA VAL A 124 15.01 16.42 -11.44
C VAL A 124 16.06 16.01 -10.43
N LEU A 125 17.35 16.03 -10.80
CA LEU A 125 18.44 15.65 -9.89
C LEU A 125 18.56 16.61 -8.71
N THR A 126 18.47 17.92 -8.96
CA THR A 126 18.52 18.95 -7.91
C THR A 126 17.37 18.77 -6.92
N GLN A 127 16.14 18.58 -7.42
CA GLN A 127 14.97 18.33 -6.58
C GLN A 127 15.13 17.03 -5.77
N TYR A 128 15.70 15.98 -6.38
CA TYR A 128 15.92 14.71 -5.70
C TYR A 128 16.88 14.85 -4.51
N ILE A 129 18.04 15.47 -4.73
CA ILE A 129 19.05 15.64 -3.68
C ILE A 129 18.58 16.60 -2.59
N THR A 130 17.86 17.66 -2.97
CA THR A 130 17.45 18.72 -2.04
C THR A 130 16.26 18.30 -1.17
N PHE A 131 15.30 17.57 -1.74
CA PHE A 131 14.02 17.30 -1.07
C PHE A 131 13.71 15.81 -0.96
N VAL A 132 13.73 15.09 -2.07
CA VAL A 132 13.20 13.72 -2.14
C VAL A 132 13.99 12.77 -1.26
N LYS A 133 15.32 12.76 -1.40
CA LYS A 133 16.18 11.86 -0.63
C LYS A 133 16.10 12.16 0.88
N PRO A 134 16.27 13.42 1.33
CA PRO A 134 16.09 13.75 2.75
C PRO A 134 14.71 13.37 3.28
N ALA A 135 13.63 13.72 2.56
CA ALA A 135 12.28 13.42 2.98
C ALA A 135 11.99 11.91 3.01
N PHE A 136 12.54 11.15 2.07
CA PHE A 136 12.47 9.68 2.12
C PHE A 136 13.16 9.13 3.35
N ASP A 137 14.40 9.55 3.62
CA ASP A 137 15.20 9.05 4.75
C ASP A 137 14.55 9.45 6.09
N GLU A 138 13.92 10.62 6.17
CA GLU A 138 13.32 11.17 7.39
C GLU A 138 11.89 10.68 7.65
N PHE A 139 11.03 10.65 6.64
CA PHE A 139 9.59 10.42 6.82
C PHE A 139 9.11 9.08 6.28
N CYS A 140 9.66 8.59 5.17
CA CYS A 140 9.21 7.35 4.54
C CYS A 140 9.90 6.12 5.13
N LEU A 141 11.23 6.08 5.12
CA LEU A 141 12.03 4.92 5.51
C LEU A 141 11.74 4.45 6.95
N PRO A 142 11.56 5.34 7.96
CA PRO A 142 11.22 4.91 9.31
C PRO A 142 9.88 4.19 9.41
N THR A 143 8.97 4.38 8.44
CA THR A 143 7.65 3.73 8.43
C THR A 143 7.69 2.30 7.91
N LYS A 144 8.81 1.87 7.30
CA LYS A 144 9.03 0.49 6.85
C LYS A 144 8.85 -0.53 7.97
N LYS A 145 9.15 -0.15 9.22
CA LYS A 145 8.97 -1.00 10.41
C LYS A 145 7.51 -1.36 10.71
N TYR A 146 6.55 -0.64 10.12
CA TYR A 146 5.12 -0.92 10.28
C TYR A 146 4.56 -1.87 9.21
N ALA A 147 5.37 -2.28 8.23
CA ALA A 147 4.95 -3.20 7.20
C ALA A 147 4.81 -4.61 7.75
N ASP A 148 3.71 -5.29 7.38
CA ASP A 148 3.52 -6.71 7.66
C ASP A 148 4.35 -7.56 6.67
N VAL A 149 4.49 -7.09 5.43
CA VAL A 149 5.26 -7.75 4.37
C VAL A 149 6.09 -6.74 3.60
N ILE A 150 7.37 -7.08 3.38
CA ILE A 150 8.28 -6.32 2.54
C ILE A 150 8.39 -7.01 1.17
N ILE A 151 8.13 -6.28 0.09
CA ILE A 151 8.18 -6.78 -1.28
C ILE A 151 9.42 -6.20 -1.99
N PRO A 152 10.50 -6.99 -2.17
CA PRO A 152 11.66 -6.52 -2.91
C PRO A 152 11.35 -6.45 -4.41
N ARG A 153 12.07 -5.57 -5.14
CA ARG A 153 12.04 -5.39 -6.61
C ARG A 153 10.73 -4.88 -7.22
N GLY A 154 9.67 -4.71 -6.42
CA GLY A 154 8.39 -4.18 -6.88
C GLY A 154 7.75 -5.04 -7.97
N ALA A 155 7.41 -4.43 -9.11
CA ALA A 155 6.66 -5.06 -10.20
C ALA A 155 7.36 -6.31 -10.80
N ASP A 156 8.69 -6.40 -10.67
CA ASP A 156 9.46 -7.54 -11.18
C ASP A 156 9.30 -8.80 -10.30
N ASN A 157 8.73 -8.67 -9.10
CA ASN A 157 8.53 -9.76 -8.17
C ASN A 157 7.15 -10.42 -8.36
N VAL A 158 6.99 -11.10 -9.50
CA VAL A 158 5.75 -11.79 -9.87
C VAL A 158 5.28 -12.81 -8.83
N VAL A 159 6.21 -13.41 -8.07
CA VAL A 159 5.88 -14.36 -7.00
C VAL A 159 5.15 -13.64 -5.85
N ALA A 160 5.66 -12.51 -5.40
CA ALA A 160 5.00 -11.72 -4.37
C ALA A 160 3.64 -11.17 -4.84
N ILE A 161 3.57 -10.69 -6.09
CA ILE A 161 2.31 -10.23 -6.69
C ILE A 161 1.28 -11.35 -6.70
N ASN A 162 1.63 -12.54 -7.17
CA ASN A 162 0.72 -13.69 -7.22
C ASN A 162 0.23 -14.09 -5.82
N LEU A 163 1.08 -14.00 -4.80
CA LEU A 163 0.69 -14.26 -3.42
C LEU A 163 -0.37 -13.26 -2.92
N ILE A 164 -0.19 -11.96 -3.21
CA ILE A 164 -1.17 -10.92 -2.86
C ILE A 164 -2.46 -11.08 -3.66
N VAL A 165 -2.37 -11.38 -4.96
CA VAL A 165 -3.54 -11.63 -5.83
C VAL A 165 -4.34 -12.82 -5.30
N GLN A 166 -3.68 -13.92 -4.96
CA GLN A 166 -4.37 -15.09 -4.41
C GLN A 166 -5.03 -14.77 -3.06
N HIS A 167 -4.37 -13.98 -2.21
CA HIS A 167 -4.95 -13.57 -0.94
C HIS A 167 -6.21 -12.70 -1.13
N ILE A 168 -6.17 -11.75 -2.05
CA ILE A 168 -7.33 -10.93 -2.42
C ILE A 168 -8.47 -11.81 -2.96
N GLN A 169 -8.18 -12.76 -3.86
CA GLN A 169 -9.19 -13.70 -4.37
C GLN A 169 -9.82 -14.53 -3.26
N ASP A 170 -9.03 -15.00 -2.29
CA ASP A 170 -9.55 -15.75 -1.15
C ASP A 170 -10.48 -14.89 -0.29
N ILE A 171 -10.19 -13.59 -0.10
CA ILE A 171 -11.08 -12.64 0.59
C ILE A 171 -12.41 -12.50 -0.17
N LEU A 172 -12.35 -12.24 -1.49
CA LEU A 172 -13.55 -12.07 -2.33
C LEU A 172 -14.42 -13.33 -2.38
N ASN A 173 -13.81 -14.52 -2.27
CA ASN A 173 -14.52 -15.79 -2.24
C ASN A 173 -15.12 -16.15 -0.87
N GLY A 174 -14.99 -15.29 0.14
CA GLY A 174 -15.55 -15.48 1.49
C GLY A 174 -14.59 -16.10 2.51
N GLY A 175 -13.27 -15.96 2.28
CA GLY A 175 -12.20 -16.31 3.21
C GLY A 175 -11.90 -17.81 3.34
N LEU A 176 -10.89 -18.13 4.16
CA LEU A 176 -10.48 -19.50 4.50
C LEU A 176 -11.60 -20.31 5.20
N THR A 177 -12.59 -19.63 5.77
CA THR A 177 -13.73 -20.24 6.49
C THR A 177 -14.61 -21.09 5.57
N LYS A 178 -14.78 -20.74 4.29
CA LYS A 178 -15.50 -21.60 3.31
C LYS A 178 -14.65 -22.76 2.77
N ARG A 179 -13.32 -22.62 2.73
CA ARG A 179 -12.42 -23.72 2.32
C ARG A 179 -12.44 -24.87 3.33
N GLN A 180 -12.60 -24.58 4.63
CA GLN A 180 -12.77 -25.63 5.64
C GLN A 180 -14.12 -26.36 5.49
N THR A 181 -15.23 -25.66 5.20
CA THR A 181 -16.53 -26.33 5.05
C THR A 181 -16.63 -27.22 3.80
N ASN A 182 -15.89 -26.91 2.74
CA ASN A 182 -15.85 -27.73 1.51
C ASN A 182 -14.80 -28.86 1.55
N GLY A 183 -13.98 -28.96 2.59
CA GLY A 183 -12.97 -30.01 2.76
C GLY A 183 -13.41 -31.22 3.60
N TYR A 184 -14.57 -31.15 4.27
CA TYR A 184 -15.07 -32.18 5.20
C TYR A 184 -16.26 -33.00 4.67
N THR A 185 -16.33 -33.23 3.36
CA THR A 185 -17.30 -34.16 2.77
C THR A 185 -16.62 -35.12 1.83
N ASN A 186 -15.77 -36.00 2.36
CA ASN A 186 -15.57 -37.34 1.80
C ASN A 186 -14.86 -38.25 2.81
N GLY A 187 -15.56 -39.31 3.24
CA GLY A 187 -14.95 -40.46 3.90
C GLY A 187 -15.51 -40.80 5.27
N PHE A 188 -16.69 -41.42 5.31
CA PHE A 188 -17.06 -42.30 6.42
C PHE A 188 -16.00 -43.40 6.57
N THR A 189 -15.38 -43.52 7.74
CA THR A 189 -14.92 -44.80 8.28
C THR A 189 -15.25 -44.86 9.77
N SER A 190 -16.05 -45.86 10.15
CA SER A 190 -16.61 -46.12 11.48
C SER A 190 -15.57 -46.13 12.61
N PRO A 191 -15.98 -45.90 13.88
CA PRO A 191 -15.06 -45.94 15.01
C PRO A 191 -14.58 -47.38 15.25
N ARG A 192 -13.27 -47.58 15.16
CA ARG A 192 -12.63 -48.85 15.52
C ARG A 192 -12.65 -48.99 17.04
N THR A 193 -13.45 -49.91 17.55
CA THR A 193 -13.49 -50.34 18.96
C THR A 193 -12.11 -50.87 19.37
N ARG A 194 -11.53 -50.29 20.44
CA ARG A 194 -10.31 -50.81 21.07
C ARG A 194 -10.68 -51.97 22.00
N HIS A 195 -10.23 -53.18 21.66
CA HIS A 195 -10.16 -54.28 22.62
C HIS A 195 -8.93 -54.07 23.53
N PRO A 196 -9.06 -54.29 24.86
CA PRO A 196 -7.89 -54.34 25.73
C PRO A 196 -7.18 -55.69 25.51
N SER A 197 -5.88 -55.65 25.31
CA SER A 197 -5.04 -56.85 25.33
C SER A 197 -4.41 -56.96 26.71
N ASP A 198 -4.79 -58.03 27.42
CA ASP A 198 -4.10 -58.49 28.62
C ASP A 198 -2.68 -58.91 28.24
N SER A 199 -1.68 -58.37 28.95
CA SER A 199 -0.36 -58.98 29.01
C SER A 199 0.17 -58.91 30.44
N ASN A 200 -0.22 -59.93 31.19
CA ASN A 200 0.47 -60.39 32.37
C ASN A 200 1.82 -60.97 31.91
N SER A 201 2.95 -60.39 32.32
CA SER A 201 4.21 -61.15 32.35
C SER A 201 5.12 -60.66 33.48
N SER A 202 5.31 -61.58 34.41
CA SER A 202 6.12 -61.49 35.61
C SER A 202 7.61 -61.40 35.29
N ARG A 203 8.34 -60.56 36.05
CA ARG A 203 9.79 -60.51 36.08
C ARG A 203 10.29 -61.35 37.28
N PRO A 204 11.22 -62.31 37.11
CA PRO A 204 12.01 -62.81 38.22
C PRO A 204 13.40 -62.17 38.24
N HIS A 205 13.80 -61.79 39.46
CA HIS A 205 15.12 -61.51 40.04
C HIS A 205 16.25 -60.92 39.18
#